data_AF-A0A7C6M480-F1
#
_entry.id   AF-A0A7C6M480-F1
#
_cell.length_a   1.000
_cell.length_b   1.000
_cell.length_c   1.000
_cell.angle_alpha   90.00
_cell.angle_beta   90.00
_cell.angle_gamma   90.00
#
_symmetry.space_group_name_H-M   'P 1'
#
loop_
_entity.id
_entity.type
_entity.pdbx_description
1 polymer ?
#
loop_
_entity_poly.entity_id
_entity_poly.type
_entity_poly.pdbx_seq_one_letter_code
_entity_poly.pdbx_strand_id
1 'polypeptide(L)'
;MPYYTGVEGLTGEALKKALHDIIDDHVKYSYDDIWDILKESDEDPNNPDNVILLYSGISRSKDRNGGQVGDWNREHVWPKSKGNFGTKKGAGTDAHHLRPTDVQVNSTRGNKDFGNVVGGTKVKNTTDCYYKGNVFEPRDEVKGDVARMVFYMAVRYEGDVSGEPNLELNELLTNTSNAPYLGKLSTLLEWHLQDLPDEFEMRRNEVVYSYQGNRNPFIDYPDFALMIWG
;
A
#
# COMPACT_ATOMS: atom_id res chain seq x y z
N MET A 1 14.26 -13.74 -15.33
CA MET A 1 12.98 -13.26 -14.75
C MET A 1 12.29 -12.44 -15.83
N PRO A 2 11.43 -13.05 -16.67
CA PRO A 2 11.00 -12.42 -17.92
C PRO A 2 10.37 -11.03 -17.74
N TYR A 3 9.60 -10.84 -16.67
CA TYR A 3 8.92 -9.57 -16.38
C TYR A 3 9.88 -8.44 -15.96
N TYR A 4 10.98 -8.76 -15.26
CA TYR A 4 11.97 -7.78 -14.77
C TYR A 4 13.27 -7.81 -15.58
N THR A 5 13.18 -8.09 -16.88
CA THR A 5 14.36 -8.12 -17.75
C THR A 5 14.99 -6.74 -17.84
N GLY A 6 16.32 -6.64 -17.69
CA GLY A 6 17.07 -5.38 -17.81
C GLY A 6 17.41 -4.71 -16.48
N VAL A 7 16.98 -5.29 -15.35
CA VAL A 7 17.32 -4.79 -14.01
C VAL A 7 18.59 -5.43 -13.44
N GLU A 8 19.15 -6.43 -14.12
CA GLU A 8 20.27 -7.22 -13.63
C GLU A 8 21.51 -6.35 -13.31
N GLY A 9 21.98 -6.41 -12.06
CA GLY A 9 23.15 -5.68 -11.60
C GLY A 9 22.95 -4.19 -11.36
N LEU A 10 21.75 -3.65 -11.57
CA LEU A 10 21.42 -2.26 -11.25
C LEU A 10 21.20 -2.08 -9.74
N THR A 11 21.53 -0.91 -9.21
CA THR A 11 21.28 -0.48 -7.82
C THR A 11 20.95 1.01 -7.78
N GLY A 12 20.46 1.50 -6.63
CA GLY A 12 20.14 2.91 -6.41
C GLY A 12 19.15 3.46 -7.45
N GLU A 13 19.36 4.71 -7.86
CA GLU A 13 18.51 5.40 -8.84
C GLU A 13 18.42 4.68 -10.19
N ALA A 14 19.46 3.96 -10.61
CA ALA A 14 19.42 3.20 -11.87
C ALA A 14 18.42 2.04 -11.80
N LEU A 15 18.38 1.32 -10.67
CA LEU A 15 17.39 0.27 -10.44
C LEU A 15 15.99 0.86 -10.26
N LYS A 16 15.87 1.94 -9.49
CA LYS A 16 14.59 2.64 -9.28
C LYS A 16 13.96 3.03 -10.61
N LYS A 17 14.73 3.72 -11.47
CA LYS A 17 14.27 4.13 -12.79
C LYS A 17 13.90 2.94 -13.67
N ALA A 18 14.72 1.89 -13.70
CA ALA A 18 14.43 0.71 -14.51
C ALA A 18 13.14 0.01 -14.06
N LEU A 19 12.88 -0.05 -12.75
CA LEU A 19 11.61 -0.58 -12.22
C LEU A 19 10.42 0.33 -12.52
N HIS A 20 10.58 1.65 -12.40
CA HIS A 20 9.55 2.62 -12.83
C HIS A 20 9.16 2.36 -14.29
N ASP A 21 10.14 2.36 -15.21
CA ASP A 21 9.91 2.11 -16.65
C ASP A 21 9.22 0.75 -16.95
N ILE A 22 9.27 -0.23 -16.02
CA ILE A 22 8.59 -1.53 -16.16
C ILE A 22 7.12 -1.47 -15.70
N ILE A 23 6.83 -0.67 -14.67
CA ILE A 23 5.53 -0.67 -13.99
C ILE A 23 4.69 0.60 -14.25
N ASP A 24 5.26 1.62 -14.88
CA ASP A 24 4.69 2.95 -15.15
C ASP A 24 3.42 2.93 -16.01
N ASP A 25 3.13 1.87 -16.74
CA ASP A 25 1.85 1.69 -17.42
C ASP A 25 1.04 0.54 -16.80
N HIS A 26 -0.26 0.75 -16.70
CA HIS A 26 -1.20 -0.23 -16.17
C HIS A 26 -2.62 0.05 -16.64
N VAL A 27 -3.46 -0.99 -16.68
CA VAL A 27 -4.89 -0.85 -16.93
C VAL A 27 -5.53 -0.12 -15.75
N LYS A 28 -6.18 1.00 -16.05
CA LYS A 28 -6.80 1.90 -15.05
C LYS A 28 -8.30 1.64 -14.90
N TYR A 29 -8.67 1.18 -13.72
CA TYR A 29 -10.06 0.92 -13.33
C TYR A 29 -10.72 2.15 -12.70
N SER A 30 -12.06 2.20 -12.71
CA SER A 30 -12.80 3.22 -11.98
C SER A 30 -12.74 2.96 -10.47
N TYR A 31 -13.09 3.97 -9.67
CA TYR A 31 -13.12 3.78 -8.23
C TYR A 31 -14.10 2.68 -7.82
N ASP A 32 -15.25 2.58 -8.48
CA ASP A 32 -16.27 1.58 -8.17
C ASP A 32 -15.83 0.15 -8.50
N ASP A 33 -15.09 -0.04 -9.59
CA ASP A 33 -14.52 -1.35 -9.98
C ASP A 33 -13.58 -1.91 -8.88
N ILE A 34 -12.96 -1.04 -8.06
CA ILE A 34 -12.07 -1.46 -6.98
C ILE A 34 -12.79 -2.34 -5.95
N TRP A 35 -14.10 -2.20 -5.78
CA TRP A 35 -14.81 -3.10 -4.88
C TRP A 35 -14.65 -4.57 -5.29
N ASP A 36 -14.80 -4.86 -6.57
CA ASP A 36 -14.72 -6.23 -7.08
C ASP A 36 -13.28 -6.74 -7.06
N ILE A 37 -12.32 -5.88 -7.41
CA ILE A 37 -10.89 -6.23 -7.34
C ILE A 37 -10.50 -6.58 -5.89
N LEU A 38 -10.88 -5.76 -4.90
CA LEU A 38 -10.54 -6.04 -3.49
C LEU A 38 -11.27 -7.26 -2.92
N LYS A 39 -12.48 -7.56 -3.41
CA LYS A 39 -13.18 -8.80 -3.04
C LYS A 39 -12.40 -10.03 -3.50
N GLU A 40 -11.63 -9.96 -4.57
CA GLU A 40 -10.81 -11.08 -5.03
C GLU A 40 -9.38 -11.04 -4.46
N SER A 41 -8.75 -9.88 -4.47
CA SER A 41 -7.34 -9.71 -4.09
C SER A 41 -7.09 -9.92 -2.60
N ASP A 42 -8.08 -9.59 -1.77
CA ASP A 42 -7.99 -9.70 -0.32
C ASP A 42 -8.93 -10.79 0.25
N GLU A 43 -9.42 -11.70 -0.60
CA GLU A 43 -10.28 -12.82 -0.20
C GLU A 43 -9.63 -13.66 0.91
N ASP A 44 -10.40 -13.96 1.96
CA ASP A 44 -9.93 -14.82 3.05
C ASP A 44 -9.74 -16.26 2.53
N PRO A 45 -8.51 -16.83 2.61
CA PRO A 45 -8.24 -18.18 2.14
C PRO A 45 -9.03 -19.27 2.88
N ASN A 46 -9.52 -18.98 4.09
CA ASN A 46 -10.33 -19.90 4.89
C ASN A 46 -11.84 -19.65 4.75
N ASN A 47 -12.25 -18.55 4.11
CA ASN A 47 -13.65 -18.22 3.88
C ASN A 47 -13.83 -17.33 2.64
N PRO A 48 -14.12 -17.90 1.46
CA PRO A 48 -14.19 -17.15 0.20
C PRO A 48 -15.36 -16.15 0.13
N ASP A 49 -16.29 -16.15 1.08
CA ASP A 49 -17.34 -15.12 1.19
C ASP A 49 -16.86 -13.84 1.89
N ASN A 50 -15.63 -13.85 2.40
CA ASN A 50 -15.03 -12.78 3.19
C ASN A 50 -13.75 -12.21 2.55
N VAL A 51 -13.35 -11.03 3.02
CA VAL A 51 -12.02 -10.43 2.83
C VAL A 51 -11.31 -10.27 4.17
N ILE A 52 -9.97 -10.29 4.14
CA ILE A 52 -9.13 -9.96 5.30
C ILE A 52 -8.89 -8.46 5.33
N LEU A 53 -9.27 -7.81 6.45
CA LEU A 53 -9.05 -6.38 6.63
C LEU A 53 -7.62 -6.07 7.04
N LEU A 54 -6.94 -5.20 6.30
CA LEU A 54 -5.49 -4.92 6.43
C LEU A 54 -5.04 -4.74 7.89
N TYR A 55 -5.54 -3.69 8.55
CA TYR A 55 -5.04 -3.28 9.86
C TYR A 55 -5.56 -4.13 11.03
N SER A 56 -6.70 -4.81 10.88
CA SER A 56 -7.27 -5.59 11.97
C SER A 56 -7.02 -7.09 11.85
N GLY A 57 -6.69 -7.60 10.66
CA GLY A 57 -6.60 -9.04 10.37
C GLY A 57 -7.94 -9.77 10.42
N ILE A 58 -9.05 -9.04 10.57
CA ILE A 58 -10.38 -9.62 10.71
C ILE A 58 -10.89 -10.08 9.34
N SER A 59 -11.37 -11.31 9.28
CA SER A 59 -12.18 -11.82 8.18
C SER A 59 -13.59 -11.21 8.23
N ARG A 60 -14.00 -10.50 7.17
CA ARG A 60 -15.30 -9.82 7.09
C ARG A 60 -15.97 -10.09 5.75
N SER A 61 -17.28 -10.31 5.77
CA SER A 61 -18.09 -10.52 4.57
C SER A 61 -17.79 -9.49 3.48
N LYS A 62 -17.63 -9.99 2.25
CA LYS A 62 -17.47 -9.19 1.03
C LYS A 62 -18.60 -8.19 0.86
N ASP A 63 -19.81 -8.50 1.34
CA ASP A 63 -21.00 -7.65 1.21
C ASP A 63 -21.20 -6.69 2.39
N ARG A 64 -20.37 -6.78 3.43
CA ARG A 64 -20.27 -5.74 4.47
C ARG A 64 -19.35 -4.60 4.04
N ASN A 65 -19.50 -4.13 2.81
CA ASN A 65 -18.69 -3.07 2.23
C ASN A 65 -19.52 -1.79 2.07
N GLY A 66 -18.97 -0.63 2.45
CA GLY A 66 -19.76 0.59 2.48
C GLY A 66 -19.12 1.71 3.29
N GLY A 67 -19.96 2.44 4.03
CA GLY A 67 -19.56 3.60 4.83
C GLY A 67 -20.09 3.58 6.25
N GLN A 68 -20.79 2.52 6.67
CA GLN A 68 -21.34 2.40 8.01
C GLN A 68 -20.33 1.78 8.97
N VAL A 69 -20.57 1.97 10.28
CA VAL A 69 -19.78 1.31 11.31
C VAL A 69 -19.95 -0.20 11.20
N GLY A 70 -18.84 -0.93 11.14
CA GLY A 70 -18.81 -2.38 10.94
C GLY A 70 -18.80 -2.81 9.48
N ASP A 71 -18.91 -1.87 8.53
CA ASP A 71 -18.54 -2.10 7.14
C ASP A 71 -17.02 -2.00 6.99
N TRP A 72 -16.51 -2.58 5.91
CA TRP A 72 -15.20 -2.23 5.39
C TRP A 72 -15.30 -1.23 4.24
N ASN A 73 -14.25 -0.43 4.07
CA ASN A 73 -14.09 0.48 2.95
C ASN A 73 -12.67 0.39 2.35
N ARG A 74 -12.46 1.12 1.26
CA ARG A 74 -11.18 1.20 0.54
C ARG A 74 -10.22 2.12 1.31
N GLU A 75 -9.21 1.54 1.92
CA GLU A 75 -8.05 2.25 2.46
C GLU A 75 -7.10 2.62 1.35
N HIS A 76 -6.69 3.89 1.33
CA HIS A 76 -5.59 4.37 0.50
C HIS A 76 -4.30 4.31 1.31
N VAL A 77 -3.53 3.22 1.23
CA VAL A 77 -2.30 3.06 2.03
C VAL A 77 -1.32 4.19 1.76
N TRP A 78 -1.29 4.74 0.55
CA TRP A 78 -0.80 6.11 0.37
C TRP A 78 -1.96 7.10 0.46
N PRO A 79 -2.07 7.97 1.49
CA PRO A 79 -3.23 8.85 1.61
C PRO A 79 -3.38 9.77 0.40
N LYS A 80 -4.57 9.82 -0.20
CA LYS A 80 -4.88 10.72 -1.33
C LYS A 80 -4.50 12.18 -1.09
N SER A 81 -4.60 12.63 0.15
CA SER A 81 -4.24 14.00 0.53
C SER A 81 -2.74 14.25 0.49
N LYS A 82 -1.87 13.24 0.46
CA LYS A 82 -0.41 13.37 0.35
C LYS A 82 0.04 13.20 -1.11
N GLY A 83 -0.36 14.13 -1.98
CA GLY A 83 -0.13 14.04 -3.43
C GLY A 83 -1.34 14.46 -4.27
N ASN A 84 -2.47 14.74 -3.62
CA ASN A 84 -3.67 15.36 -4.20
C ASN A 84 -4.23 14.66 -5.46
N PHE A 85 -4.13 13.33 -5.50
CA PHE A 85 -4.57 12.54 -6.67
C PHE A 85 -6.05 12.12 -6.61
N GLY A 86 -6.70 12.24 -5.43
CA GLY A 86 -8.14 11.97 -5.28
C GLY A 86 -8.51 10.52 -5.62
N THR A 87 -9.68 10.30 -6.22
CA THR A 87 -10.18 8.97 -6.63
C THR A 87 -10.38 8.87 -8.14
N LYS A 88 -9.66 9.70 -8.90
CA LYS A 88 -9.62 9.60 -10.37
C LYS A 88 -8.80 8.37 -10.77
N LYS A 89 -9.10 7.84 -11.96
CA LYS A 89 -8.35 6.73 -12.58
C LYS A 89 -6.84 6.99 -12.57
N GLY A 90 -6.05 6.03 -12.11
CA GLY A 90 -4.60 6.15 -11.89
C GLY A 90 -4.28 5.92 -10.41
N ALA A 91 -3.41 6.74 -9.82
CA ALA A 91 -3.00 6.62 -8.41
C ALA A 91 -4.17 6.48 -7.41
N GLY A 92 -5.28 7.18 -7.66
CA GLY A 92 -6.47 7.13 -6.79
C GLY A 92 -7.25 5.82 -6.80
N THR A 93 -6.98 4.97 -7.79
CA THR A 93 -7.66 3.70 -8.06
C THR A 93 -6.66 2.58 -8.31
N ASP A 94 -5.40 2.74 -7.90
CA ASP A 94 -4.41 1.70 -8.07
C ASP A 94 -4.62 0.61 -7.00
N ALA A 95 -5.01 -0.57 -7.45
CA ALA A 95 -5.30 -1.69 -6.58
C ALA A 95 -4.06 -2.19 -5.85
N HIS A 96 -2.82 -1.92 -6.28
CA HIS A 96 -1.63 -2.34 -5.53
C HIS A 96 -1.56 -1.73 -4.13
N HIS A 97 -2.07 -0.52 -3.92
CA HIS A 97 -2.04 0.18 -2.62
C HIS A 97 -3.41 0.34 -1.93
N LEU A 98 -4.49 -0.09 -2.60
CA LEU A 98 -5.84 -0.05 -2.04
C LEU A 98 -6.10 -1.34 -1.26
N ARG A 99 -6.57 -1.23 -0.02
CA ARG A 99 -6.86 -2.40 0.82
C ARG A 99 -8.23 -2.29 1.49
N PRO A 100 -8.94 -3.39 1.75
CA PRO A 100 -10.12 -3.36 2.59
C PRO A 100 -9.72 -3.09 4.04
N THR A 101 -10.42 -2.18 4.71
CA THR A 101 -10.21 -1.89 6.13
C THR A 101 -11.52 -1.56 6.81
N ASP A 102 -11.61 -1.74 8.13
CA ASP A 102 -12.77 -1.30 8.89
C ASP A 102 -12.94 0.23 8.80
N VAL A 103 -14.15 0.71 8.55
CA VAL A 103 -14.44 2.15 8.35
C VAL A 103 -13.93 3.02 9.53
N GLN A 104 -14.05 2.55 10.77
CA GLN A 104 -13.58 3.30 11.95
C GLN A 104 -12.06 3.29 12.06
N VAL A 105 -11.43 2.17 11.72
CA VAL A 105 -9.98 2.05 11.67
C VAL A 105 -9.42 2.96 10.58
N ASN A 106 -10.02 2.98 9.38
CA ASN A 106 -9.68 3.90 8.31
C ASN A 106 -9.76 5.36 8.75
N SER A 107 -10.89 5.73 9.38
CA SER A 107 -11.07 7.09 9.90
C SER A 107 -10.03 7.46 10.96
N THR A 108 -9.60 6.51 11.79
CA THR A 108 -8.55 6.73 12.80
C THR A 108 -7.18 6.88 12.15
N ARG A 109 -6.87 6.05 11.15
CA ARG A 109 -5.65 6.12 10.36
C ARG A 109 -5.55 7.48 9.66
N GLY A 110 -6.59 7.88 8.92
CA GLY A 110 -6.65 9.17 8.23
C GLY A 110 -5.49 9.35 7.25
N ASN A 111 -4.71 10.42 7.41
CA ASN A 111 -3.52 10.71 6.60
C ASN A 111 -2.21 10.69 7.41
N LYS A 112 -2.21 10.00 8.56
CA LYS A 112 -1.03 9.88 9.43
C LYS A 112 0.12 9.21 8.67
N ASP A 113 1.33 9.59 9.02
CA ASP A 113 2.50 8.83 8.59
C ASP A 113 2.57 7.49 9.29
N PHE A 114 3.19 6.56 8.60
CA PHE A 114 3.60 5.31 9.19
C PHE A 114 4.88 5.47 9.98
N GLY A 115 4.90 4.93 11.19
CA GLY A 115 6.09 4.83 12.03
C GLY A 115 5.80 4.18 13.38
N ASN A 116 6.86 3.83 14.10
CA ASN A 116 6.74 3.19 15.43
C ASN A 116 6.15 4.17 16.46
N VAL A 117 5.18 3.73 17.25
CA VAL A 117 4.40 4.53 18.20
C VAL A 117 4.74 4.13 19.64
N VAL A 118 5.50 4.98 20.33
CA VAL A 118 5.81 4.80 21.77
C VAL A 118 4.83 5.58 22.65
N GLY A 119 4.11 4.86 23.51
CA GLY A 119 3.14 5.45 24.47
C GLY A 119 1.98 6.15 23.76
N GLY A 120 1.42 5.51 22.74
CA GLY A 120 0.25 5.97 21.98
C GLY A 120 -1.05 5.29 22.41
N THR A 121 -2.11 5.56 21.64
CA THR A 121 -3.44 4.99 21.85
C THR A 121 -3.64 3.79 20.94
N LYS A 122 -4.07 2.66 21.50
CA LYS A 122 -4.46 1.48 20.72
C LYS A 122 -5.71 1.79 19.90
N VAL A 123 -5.69 1.46 18.62
CA VAL A 123 -6.80 1.67 17.70
C VAL A 123 -7.88 0.62 17.98
N LYS A 124 -9.11 1.06 18.22
CA LYS A 124 -10.26 0.15 18.44
C LYS A 124 -10.47 -0.73 17.21
N ASN A 125 -10.99 -1.95 17.43
CA ASN A 125 -11.27 -2.93 16.38
C ASN A 125 -10.02 -3.39 15.59
N THR A 126 -8.83 -3.28 16.18
CA THR A 126 -7.59 -3.85 15.66
C THR A 126 -6.97 -4.78 16.70
N THR A 127 -6.20 -5.76 16.24
CA THR A 127 -5.41 -6.62 17.12
C THR A 127 -4.28 -5.84 17.78
N ASP A 128 -3.48 -5.11 17.01
CA ASP A 128 -2.33 -4.38 17.55
C ASP A 128 -1.88 -3.15 16.75
N CYS A 129 -2.82 -2.26 16.41
CA CYS A 129 -2.46 -0.97 15.83
C CYS A 129 -2.45 0.14 16.89
N TYR A 130 -1.55 1.11 16.72
CA TYR A 130 -1.40 2.25 17.62
C TYR A 130 -1.32 3.55 16.84
N TYR A 131 -1.71 4.65 17.47
CA TYR A 131 -1.46 5.99 16.92
C TYR A 131 -1.07 6.98 18.01
N LYS A 132 -0.30 8.00 17.63
CA LYS A 132 0.06 9.13 18.49
C LYS A 132 0.33 10.36 17.64
N GLY A 133 -0.42 11.43 17.86
CA GLY A 133 -0.33 12.62 17.02
C GLY A 133 -0.59 12.27 15.55
N ASN A 134 0.39 12.54 14.69
CA ASN A 134 0.32 12.25 13.26
C ASN A 134 0.97 10.92 12.84
N VAL A 135 1.25 10.02 13.77
CA VAL A 135 1.91 8.73 13.49
C VAL A 135 0.92 7.58 13.74
N PHE A 136 0.93 6.61 12.84
CA PHE A 136 0.18 5.36 12.92
C PHE A 136 1.16 4.18 12.78
N GLU A 137 1.07 3.24 13.70
CA GLU A 137 1.77 1.96 13.67
C GLU A 137 0.74 0.86 13.40
N PRO A 138 0.82 0.13 12.28
CA PRO A 138 -0.02 -1.03 12.05
C PRO A 138 0.46 -2.21 12.91
N ARG A 139 -0.36 -3.26 12.99
CA ARG A 139 0.04 -4.54 13.57
C ARG A 139 1.25 -5.14 12.84
N ASP A 140 2.04 -5.93 13.55
CA ASP A 140 3.32 -6.44 13.05
C ASP A 140 3.19 -7.24 11.74
N GLU A 141 2.12 -8.00 11.57
CA GLU A 141 1.96 -8.89 10.42
C GLU A 141 1.42 -8.20 9.15
N VAL A 142 1.43 -6.86 9.09
CA VAL A 142 1.25 -6.09 7.84
C VAL A 142 2.21 -4.91 7.72
N LYS A 143 3.25 -4.87 8.57
CA LYS A 143 4.24 -3.79 8.55
C LYS A 143 5.01 -3.82 7.22
N GLY A 144 5.34 -5.01 6.74
CA GLY A 144 5.99 -5.25 5.46
C GLY A 144 5.07 -4.95 4.28
N ASP A 145 3.82 -5.42 4.33
CA ASP A 145 2.79 -5.09 3.33
C ASP A 145 2.69 -3.58 3.10
N VAL A 146 2.57 -2.83 4.20
CA VAL A 146 2.50 -1.36 4.15
C VAL A 146 3.76 -0.79 3.54
N ALA A 147 4.94 -1.23 3.96
CA ALA A 147 6.20 -0.77 3.42
C ALA A 147 6.28 -0.99 1.90
N ARG A 148 5.98 -2.19 1.41
CA ARG A 148 6.04 -2.55 -0.01
C ARG A 148 5.00 -1.83 -0.87
N MET A 149 3.81 -1.57 -0.34
CA MET A 149 2.82 -0.71 -1.02
C MET A 149 3.31 0.73 -1.12
N VAL A 150 3.96 1.25 -0.09
CA VAL A 150 4.51 2.61 -0.07
C VAL A 150 5.73 2.74 -1.01
N PHE A 151 6.62 1.75 -1.03
CA PHE A 151 7.73 1.67 -1.99
C PHE A 151 7.21 1.62 -3.43
N TYR A 152 6.21 0.77 -3.70
CA TYR A 152 5.57 0.69 -5.01
C TYR A 152 5.03 2.04 -5.46
N MET A 153 4.27 2.74 -4.61
CA MET A 153 3.68 4.02 -4.99
C MET A 153 4.75 5.08 -5.31
N ALA A 154 5.87 5.09 -4.58
CA ALA A 154 6.96 6.03 -4.81
C ALA A 154 7.80 5.71 -6.07
N VAL A 155 7.86 4.44 -6.49
CA VAL A 155 8.54 4.05 -7.75
C VAL A 155 7.61 4.16 -8.93
N ARG A 156 6.33 3.81 -8.79
CA ARG A 156 5.37 3.87 -9.88
C ARG A 156 5.06 5.31 -10.28
N TYR A 157 4.88 6.21 -9.32
CA TYR A 157 4.38 7.55 -9.57
C TYR A 157 5.47 8.61 -9.38
N GLU A 158 6.36 8.76 -10.37
CA GLU A 158 7.45 9.76 -10.37
C GLU A 158 7.05 11.11 -11.00
N GLY A 159 5.81 11.26 -11.47
CA GLY A 159 5.27 12.50 -12.04
C GLY A 159 5.86 12.93 -13.39
N ASP A 160 6.49 12.00 -14.10
CA ASP A 160 7.00 12.15 -15.47
C ASP A 160 5.88 12.07 -16.51
N VAL A 161 4.77 11.38 -16.20
CA VAL A 161 3.54 11.36 -17.00
C VAL A 161 2.61 12.50 -16.58
N SER A 162 2.14 13.27 -17.57
CA SER A 162 1.27 14.43 -17.33
C SER A 162 0.00 14.05 -16.55
N GLY A 163 -0.19 14.69 -15.40
CA GLY A 163 -1.36 14.49 -14.53
C GLY A 163 -1.19 13.38 -13.50
N GLU A 164 -0.08 12.65 -13.50
CA GLU A 164 0.27 11.74 -12.42
C GLU A 164 0.96 12.49 -11.26
N PRO A 165 0.80 12.05 -10.00
CA PRO A 165 1.52 12.64 -8.89
C PRO A 165 3.01 12.27 -8.96
N ASN A 166 3.86 13.10 -8.36
CA ASN A 166 5.26 12.77 -8.07
C ASN A 166 5.37 12.41 -6.59
N LEU A 167 5.25 11.13 -6.26
CA LEU A 167 5.25 10.59 -4.91
C LEU A 167 6.66 10.19 -4.48
N GLU A 168 7.11 10.68 -3.33
CA GLU A 168 8.49 10.50 -2.89
C GLU A 168 8.57 10.00 -1.44
N LEU A 169 9.51 9.11 -1.16
CA LEU A 169 9.88 8.73 0.20
C LEU A 169 10.82 9.77 0.79
N ASN A 170 10.81 9.93 2.10
CA ASN A 170 11.78 10.78 2.80
C ASN A 170 12.11 10.21 4.19
N GLU A 171 12.97 10.90 4.94
CA GLU A 171 13.34 10.52 6.31
C GLU A 171 12.54 11.24 7.40
N LEU A 172 11.42 11.89 7.04
CA LEU A 172 10.68 12.79 7.93
C LEU A 172 9.21 12.40 8.03
N LEU A 173 8.70 12.35 9.26
CA LEU A 173 7.25 12.34 9.47
C LEU A 173 6.69 13.70 9.01
N THR A 174 5.69 13.68 8.12
CA THR A 174 5.11 14.85 7.46
C THR A 174 3.72 15.19 8.00
N ASN A 175 3.56 16.42 8.48
CA ASN A 175 2.27 16.94 8.96
C ASN A 175 1.53 17.79 7.90
N THR A 176 2.09 17.92 6.70
CA THR A 176 1.58 18.80 5.65
C THR A 176 0.69 18.04 4.67
N SER A 177 -0.58 18.46 4.57
CA SER A 177 -1.45 17.98 3.50
C SER A 177 -0.97 18.51 2.15
N ASN A 178 -1.15 17.72 1.09
CA ASN A 178 -0.73 17.94 -0.30
C ASN A 178 0.75 17.78 -0.60
N ALA A 179 1.63 17.68 0.40
CA ALA A 179 3.00 17.27 0.17
C ALA A 179 3.03 15.79 -0.25
N PRO A 180 3.78 15.42 -1.29
CA PRO A 180 3.74 14.06 -1.83
C PRO A 180 4.73 13.14 -1.11
N TYR A 181 4.80 13.26 0.22
CA TYR A 181 5.74 12.51 1.05
C TYR A 181 5.00 11.66 2.06
N LEU A 182 5.42 10.42 2.22
CA LEU A 182 4.83 9.50 3.19
C LEU A 182 5.87 8.64 3.88
N GLY A 183 5.80 8.65 5.22
CA GLY A 183 6.57 7.75 6.08
C GLY A 183 8.04 8.13 6.20
N LYS A 184 8.69 7.47 7.16
CA LYS A 184 10.13 7.55 7.36
C LYS A 184 10.77 6.34 6.69
N LEU A 185 11.51 6.55 5.59
CA LEU A 185 12.11 5.50 4.77
C LEU A 185 12.88 4.48 5.60
N SER A 186 13.75 4.91 6.52
CA SER A 186 14.44 4.00 7.45
C SER A 186 13.51 3.08 8.26
N THR A 187 12.34 3.56 8.70
CA THR A 187 11.35 2.74 9.41
C THR A 187 10.61 1.79 8.46
N LEU A 188 10.29 2.23 7.23
CA LEU A 188 9.66 1.37 6.23
C LEU A 188 10.61 0.23 5.81
N LEU A 189 11.91 0.51 5.67
CA LEU A 189 12.91 -0.52 5.39
C LEU A 189 13.05 -1.50 6.55
N GLU A 190 13.05 -1.01 7.80
CA GLU A 190 13.03 -1.89 8.98
C GLU A 190 11.82 -2.83 8.97
N TRP A 191 10.63 -2.28 8.74
CA TRP A 191 9.38 -3.05 8.67
C TRP A 191 9.38 -4.08 7.54
N HIS A 192 9.89 -3.69 6.36
CA HIS A 192 10.05 -4.59 5.22
C HIS A 192 10.93 -5.81 5.52
N LEU A 193 11.97 -5.63 6.35
CA LEU A 193 12.85 -6.74 6.76
C LEU A 193 12.29 -7.59 7.90
N GLN A 194 11.43 -7.01 8.73
CA GLN A 194 10.79 -7.71 9.85
C GLN A 194 9.61 -8.59 9.38
N ASP A 195 8.97 -8.21 8.28
CA ASP A 195 7.77 -8.83 7.74
C ASP A 195 7.93 -9.04 6.22
N LEU A 196 8.53 -10.17 5.82
CA LEU A 196 8.74 -10.54 4.42
C LEU A 196 7.42 -10.92 3.73
N PRO A 197 7.32 -10.84 2.39
CA PRO A 197 6.10 -11.26 1.71
C PRO A 197 5.68 -12.69 2.05
N ASP A 198 4.40 -12.85 2.35
CA ASP A 198 3.79 -14.14 2.61
C ASP A 198 2.92 -14.60 1.42
N GLU A 199 2.34 -15.80 1.55
CA GLU A 199 1.50 -16.38 0.49
C GLU A 199 0.26 -15.52 0.18
N PHE A 200 -0.29 -14.82 1.17
CA PHE A 200 -1.44 -13.96 0.99
C PHE A 200 -1.08 -12.74 0.16
N GLU A 201 0.04 -12.08 0.47
CA GLU A 201 0.52 -10.91 -0.26
C GLU A 201 0.97 -11.27 -1.69
N MET A 202 1.65 -12.41 -1.86
CA MET A 202 2.01 -12.92 -3.19
C MET A 202 0.77 -13.21 -4.05
N ARG A 203 -0.24 -13.90 -3.49
CA ARG A 203 -1.53 -14.14 -4.18
C ARG A 203 -2.18 -12.82 -4.58
N ARG A 204 -2.20 -11.85 -3.66
CA ARG A 204 -2.77 -10.53 -3.92
C ARG A 204 -2.08 -9.85 -5.11
N ASN A 205 -0.74 -9.90 -5.18
CA ASN A 205 0.02 -9.36 -6.30
C ASN A 205 -0.37 -10.02 -7.63
N GLU A 206 -0.58 -11.34 -7.65
CA GLU A 206 -1.07 -12.06 -8.86
C GLU A 206 -2.47 -11.63 -9.28
N VAL A 207 -3.41 -11.51 -8.32
CA VAL A 207 -4.77 -11.06 -8.62
C VAL A 207 -4.74 -9.65 -9.20
N VAL A 208 -4.06 -8.71 -8.53
CA VAL A 208 -3.97 -7.32 -9.02
C VAL A 208 -3.28 -7.27 -10.39
N TYR A 209 -2.25 -8.08 -10.62
CA TYR A 209 -1.60 -8.19 -11.93
C TYR A 209 -2.57 -8.65 -13.02
N SER A 210 -3.45 -9.61 -12.74
CA SER A 210 -4.45 -10.08 -13.71
C SER A 210 -5.45 -9.01 -14.14
N TYR A 211 -5.71 -8.02 -13.28
CA TYR A 211 -6.52 -6.84 -13.59
C TYR A 211 -5.70 -5.74 -14.24
N GLN A 212 -4.65 -5.26 -13.56
CA GLN A 212 -3.95 -4.03 -13.94
C GLN A 212 -2.81 -4.26 -14.94
N GLY A 213 -2.33 -5.48 -15.12
CA GLY A 213 -1.23 -5.81 -16.02
C GLY A 213 0.15 -5.38 -15.51
N ASN A 214 0.24 -4.77 -14.33
CA ASN A 214 1.50 -4.43 -13.68
C ASN A 214 1.66 -5.11 -12.31
N ARG A 215 2.90 -5.28 -11.86
CA ARG A 215 3.23 -5.99 -10.60
C ARG A 215 3.89 -5.06 -9.59
N ASN A 216 3.74 -5.36 -8.31
CA ASN A 216 4.55 -4.73 -7.27
C ASN A 216 5.92 -5.43 -7.18
N PRO A 217 7.02 -4.78 -7.61
CA PRO A 217 8.35 -5.41 -7.64
C PRO A 217 8.90 -5.74 -6.25
N PHE A 218 8.44 -5.05 -5.22
CA PHE A 218 8.91 -5.27 -3.85
C PHE A 218 8.27 -6.48 -3.18
N ILE A 219 7.15 -6.98 -3.73
CA ILE A 219 6.54 -8.26 -3.33
C ILE A 219 7.26 -9.40 -4.05
N ASP A 220 7.49 -9.28 -5.36
CA ASP A 220 8.13 -10.34 -6.14
C ASP A 220 9.62 -10.49 -5.81
N TYR A 221 10.31 -9.38 -5.55
CA TYR A 221 11.75 -9.33 -5.23
C TYR A 221 12.01 -8.32 -4.09
N PRO A 222 11.84 -8.76 -2.83
CA PRO A 222 12.02 -7.91 -1.65
C PRO A 222 13.38 -7.19 -1.58
N ASP A 223 14.44 -7.83 -2.10
CA ASP A 223 15.79 -7.28 -2.10
C ASP A 223 15.90 -5.95 -2.87
N PHE A 224 15.01 -5.69 -3.84
CA PHE A 224 15.01 -4.43 -4.59
C PHE A 224 14.86 -3.20 -3.68
N ALA A 225 14.12 -3.30 -2.58
CA ALA A 225 14.00 -2.18 -1.64
C ALA A 225 15.36 -1.80 -1.04
N LEU A 226 16.15 -2.79 -0.61
CA LEU A 226 17.49 -2.56 -0.09
C LEU A 226 18.49 -2.18 -1.19
N MET A 227 18.34 -2.71 -2.40
CA MET A 227 19.23 -2.35 -3.51
C MET A 227 19.04 -0.90 -3.97
N ILE A 228 17.86 -0.31 -3.76
CA ILE A 228 17.58 1.10 -4.06
C ILE A 228 17.96 2.01 -2.89
N TRP A 229 17.57 1.65 -1.66
CA TRP A 229 17.61 2.56 -0.50
C TRP A 229 18.40 2.07 0.72
N GLY A 230 18.99 0.88 0.67
CA GLY A 230 19.73 0.25 1.77
C GLY A 230 21.20 0.63 1.89
#